data_AF-A0A7J3Q9P3-F1
#
_entry.id   AF-A0A7J3Q9P3-F1
#
_cell.length_a   1.000
_cell.length_b   1.000
_cell.length_c   1.000
_cell.angle_alpha   90.00
_cell.angle_beta   90.00
_cell.angle_gamma   90.00
#
_symmetry.space_group_name_H-M   'P 1'
#
loop_
_entity.id
_entity.type
_entity.pdbx_description
1 polymer ?
#
loop_
_entity_poly.entity_id
_entity_poly.type
_entity_poly.pdbx_seq_one_letter_code
_entity_poly.pdbx_strand_id
1 'polypeptide(L)'
;MSGDLRRELERFADKLRSEIDTLISKVEELRSKGEFSKAYRLLAEGAIDILKKIKDSLEEIESYTKKVELSESEIKELIEYLRKEIKDALSKIEEEAFKLRDYGGRAFVLYLPAPEKIVKSITTSVSESIGDVVESVSRLIESLQDSLDHSLRKVTQVVSLRMKEKDLEVIDQLVEARIFKSRSEAIAYFARKGIESSREWINKALEQAKKIRELQESIRRELEEEHGEDYSRQS
;
A
#
# COMPACT_ATOMS: atom_id res chain seq x y z
N MET A 1 -25.51 -28.02 0.75
CA MET A 1 -25.37 -26.57 0.98
C MET A 1 -23.91 -26.14 1.09
N SER A 2 -23.03 -26.86 1.83
CA SER A 2 -21.58 -26.55 1.83
C SER A 2 -20.91 -26.64 0.43
N GLY A 3 -21.42 -27.51 -0.45
CA GLY A 3 -20.97 -27.61 -1.84
C GLY A 3 -21.37 -26.45 -2.77
N ASP A 4 -22.35 -25.61 -2.40
CA ASP A 4 -22.73 -24.45 -3.21
C ASP A 4 -21.77 -23.29 -2.97
N LEU A 5 -21.49 -22.99 -1.71
CA LEU A 5 -20.53 -21.97 -1.28
C LEU A 5 -19.12 -22.29 -1.79
N ARG A 6 -18.71 -23.57 -1.72
CA ARG A 6 -17.41 -24.02 -2.26
C ARG A 6 -17.30 -23.80 -3.76
N ARG A 7 -18.35 -24.13 -4.54
CA ARG A 7 -18.37 -23.88 -5.99
C ARG A 7 -18.40 -22.40 -6.34
N GLU A 8 -18.96 -21.57 -5.48
CA GLU A 8 -18.96 -20.12 -5.64
C GLU A 8 -17.57 -19.53 -5.39
N LEU A 9 -16.89 -20.00 -4.34
CA LEU A 9 -15.50 -19.68 -4.04
C LEU A 9 -14.53 -20.10 -5.14
N GLU A 10 -14.67 -21.31 -5.67
CA GLU A 10 -13.84 -21.80 -6.78
C GLU A 10 -14.05 -20.92 -8.03
N ARG A 11 -15.30 -20.58 -8.36
CA ARG A 11 -15.61 -19.65 -9.46
C ARG A 11 -15.02 -18.26 -9.24
N PHE A 12 -15.07 -17.76 -8.01
CA PHE A 12 -14.46 -16.49 -7.64
C PHE A 12 -12.93 -16.54 -7.83
N ALA A 13 -12.28 -17.58 -7.31
CA ALA A 13 -10.84 -17.77 -7.43
C ALA A 13 -10.39 -17.86 -8.90
N ASP A 14 -11.09 -18.63 -9.73
CA ASP A 14 -10.80 -18.74 -11.16
C ASP A 14 -10.94 -17.41 -11.89
N LYS A 15 -12.01 -16.65 -11.58
CA LYS A 15 -12.22 -15.31 -12.13
C LYS A 15 -11.10 -14.36 -11.71
N LEU A 16 -10.73 -14.38 -10.43
CA LEU A 16 -9.65 -13.56 -9.87
C LEU A 16 -8.31 -13.85 -10.58
N ARG A 17 -7.96 -15.12 -10.73
CA ARG A 17 -6.75 -15.54 -11.47
C ARG A 17 -6.74 -15.03 -12.90
N SER A 18 -7.85 -15.20 -13.63
CA SER A 18 -7.99 -14.73 -15.01
C SER A 18 -7.82 -13.22 -15.14
N GLU A 19 -8.38 -12.46 -14.20
CA GLU A 19 -8.24 -10.99 -14.18
C GLU A 19 -6.81 -10.54 -13.90
N ILE A 20 -6.11 -11.21 -12.98
CA ILE A 20 -4.69 -10.95 -12.68
C ILE A 20 -3.83 -11.25 -13.90
N ASP A 21 -4.01 -12.41 -14.52
CA ASP A 21 -3.23 -12.80 -15.70
C ASP A 21 -3.49 -11.84 -16.87
N THR A 22 -4.72 -11.36 -17.03
CA THR A 22 -5.08 -10.32 -18.01
C THR A 22 -4.39 -8.98 -17.69
N LEU A 23 -4.39 -8.57 -16.42
CA LEU A 23 -3.73 -7.35 -15.97
C LEU A 23 -2.23 -7.40 -16.26
N ILE A 24 -1.58 -8.49 -15.83
CA ILE A 24 -0.14 -8.71 -16.03
C ILE A 24 0.20 -8.70 -17.52
N SER A 25 -0.57 -9.40 -18.35
CA SER A 25 -0.33 -9.42 -19.81
C SER A 25 -0.33 -8.01 -20.42
N LYS A 26 -1.27 -7.15 -20.01
CA LYS A 26 -1.34 -5.76 -20.48
C LYS A 26 -0.20 -4.90 -19.93
N VAL A 27 0.20 -5.13 -18.68
CA VAL A 27 1.35 -4.46 -18.05
C VAL A 27 2.65 -4.84 -18.77
N GLU A 28 2.84 -6.11 -19.08
CA GLU A 28 3.97 -6.61 -19.86
C GLU A 28 4.00 -6.04 -21.27
N GLU A 29 2.85 -5.94 -21.94
CA GLU A 29 2.75 -5.31 -23.25
C GLU A 29 3.23 -3.85 -23.21
N LEU A 30 2.72 -3.04 -22.26
CA LEU A 30 3.15 -1.65 -22.08
C LEU A 30 4.62 -1.55 -21.71
N ARG A 31 5.11 -2.44 -20.85
CA ARG A 31 6.52 -2.52 -20.45
C ARG A 31 7.42 -2.82 -21.65
N SER A 32 7.04 -3.75 -22.51
CA SER A 32 7.79 -4.13 -23.73
C SER A 32 7.91 -2.97 -24.72
N LYS A 33 6.91 -2.08 -24.76
CA LYS A 33 6.90 -0.84 -25.55
C LYS A 33 7.67 0.32 -24.90
N GLY A 34 8.24 0.11 -23.70
CA GLY A 34 8.92 1.15 -22.92
C GLY A 34 7.97 2.16 -22.25
N GLU A 35 6.66 1.88 -22.23
CA GLU A 35 5.63 2.77 -21.67
C GLU A 35 5.49 2.58 -20.14
N PHE A 36 6.61 2.63 -19.41
CA PHE A 36 6.70 2.27 -17.98
C PHE A 36 5.72 3.03 -17.09
N SER A 37 5.49 4.33 -17.32
CA SER A 37 4.52 5.12 -16.54
C SER A 37 3.09 4.62 -16.69
N LYS A 38 2.72 4.18 -17.91
CA LYS A 38 1.38 3.62 -18.17
C LYS A 38 1.29 2.20 -17.64
N ALA A 39 2.35 1.41 -17.77
CA ALA A 39 2.42 0.06 -17.19
C ALA A 39 2.26 0.12 -15.65
N TYR A 40 2.95 1.06 -15.00
CA TYR A 40 2.84 1.32 -13.56
C TYR A 40 1.42 1.72 -13.16
N ARG A 41 0.83 2.71 -13.85
CA ARG A 41 -0.53 3.17 -13.55
C ARG A 41 -1.53 2.03 -13.71
N LEU A 42 -1.42 1.28 -14.80
CA LEU A 42 -2.29 0.16 -15.08
C LEU A 42 -2.19 -0.91 -13.99
N LEU A 43 -0.97 -1.26 -13.56
CA LEU A 43 -0.77 -2.22 -12.48
C LEU A 43 -1.40 -1.74 -11.16
N ALA A 44 -1.21 -0.46 -10.81
CA ALA A 44 -1.73 0.10 -9.58
C ALA A 44 -3.27 0.18 -9.56
N GLU A 45 -3.88 0.69 -10.63
CA GLU A 45 -5.34 0.74 -10.79
C GLU A 45 -5.93 -0.67 -10.80
N GLY A 46 -5.31 -1.59 -11.54
CA GLY A 46 -5.74 -2.98 -11.59
C GLY A 46 -5.64 -3.69 -10.24
N ALA A 47 -4.58 -3.44 -9.45
CA ALA A 47 -4.45 -3.99 -8.11
C ALA A 47 -5.56 -3.51 -7.16
N ILE A 48 -5.92 -2.21 -7.22
CA ILE A 48 -7.04 -1.65 -6.46
C ILE A 48 -8.36 -2.32 -6.86
N ASP A 49 -8.60 -2.49 -8.16
CA ASP A 49 -9.83 -3.12 -8.66
C ASP A 49 -9.94 -4.59 -8.24
N ILE A 50 -8.83 -5.33 -8.26
CA ILE A 50 -8.77 -6.73 -7.78
C ILE A 50 -9.08 -6.79 -6.29
N LEU A 51 -8.48 -5.89 -5.48
CA LEU A 51 -8.74 -5.84 -4.03
C LEU A 51 -10.20 -5.49 -3.71
N LYS A 52 -10.82 -4.57 -4.47
CA LYS A 52 -12.25 -4.27 -4.33
C LYS A 52 -13.11 -5.50 -4.59
N LYS A 53 -12.82 -6.26 -5.65
CA LYS A 53 -13.54 -7.50 -5.95
C LYS A 53 -13.36 -8.56 -4.86
N ILE A 54 -12.15 -8.67 -4.30
CA ILE A 54 -11.90 -9.53 -3.12
C ILE A 54 -12.79 -9.08 -1.96
N LYS A 55 -12.82 -7.79 -1.64
CA LYS A 55 -13.66 -7.23 -0.58
C LYS A 55 -15.13 -7.56 -0.80
N ASP A 56 -15.66 -7.27 -1.99
CA ASP A 56 -17.08 -7.49 -2.32
C ASP A 56 -17.47 -8.97 -2.18
N SER A 57 -16.63 -9.89 -2.67
CA SER A 57 -16.88 -11.33 -2.53
C SER A 57 -16.76 -11.81 -1.08
N LEU A 58 -15.86 -11.23 -0.27
CA LEU A 58 -15.79 -11.54 1.16
C LEU A 58 -17.04 -11.05 1.91
N GLU A 59 -17.56 -9.86 1.58
CA GLU A 59 -18.81 -9.33 2.14
C GLU A 59 -20.02 -10.22 1.80
N GLU A 60 -20.07 -10.73 0.56
CA GLU A 60 -21.08 -11.71 0.15
C GLU A 60 -20.99 -12.98 1.00
N ILE A 61 -19.80 -13.56 1.14
CA ILE A 61 -19.57 -14.77 1.94
C ILE A 61 -19.90 -14.53 3.41
N GLU A 62 -19.52 -13.39 3.99
CA GLU A 62 -19.88 -13.01 5.37
C GLU A 62 -21.40 -13.01 5.58
N SER A 63 -22.14 -12.52 4.58
CA SER A 63 -23.60 -12.49 4.62
C SER A 63 -24.21 -13.89 4.54
N TYR A 64 -23.60 -14.82 3.79
CA TYR A 64 -24.02 -16.22 3.70
C TYR A 64 -23.73 -16.98 4.99
N THR A 65 -22.55 -16.78 5.59
CA THR A 65 -22.18 -17.45 6.85
C THR A 65 -23.04 -16.99 8.04
N LYS A 66 -23.56 -15.75 8.02
CA LYS A 66 -24.55 -15.29 9.03
C LYS A 66 -25.92 -15.96 8.91
N LYS A 67 -26.24 -16.56 7.75
CA LYS A 67 -27.56 -17.15 7.44
C LYS A 67 -27.58 -18.68 7.52
N VAL A 68 -26.41 -19.32 7.57
CA VAL A 68 -26.25 -20.78 7.50
C VAL A 68 -25.49 -21.25 8.73
N GLU A 69 -26.00 -22.27 9.43
CA GLU A 69 -25.25 -23.00 10.45
C GLU A 69 -24.20 -23.88 9.76
N LEU A 70 -23.05 -23.28 9.41
CA LEU A 70 -21.86 -24.03 9.00
C LEU A 70 -21.11 -24.54 10.23
N SER A 71 -20.45 -25.68 10.12
CA SER A 71 -19.56 -26.13 11.18
C SER A 71 -18.31 -25.25 11.24
N GLU A 72 -17.69 -25.13 12.43
CA GLU A 72 -16.41 -24.41 12.59
C GLU A 72 -15.31 -24.95 11.65
N SER A 73 -15.32 -26.25 11.35
CA SER A 73 -14.35 -26.86 10.45
C SER A 73 -14.57 -26.42 8.99
N GLU A 74 -15.82 -26.32 8.55
CA GLU A 74 -16.15 -25.85 7.20
C GLU A 74 -15.77 -24.39 7.02
N ILE A 75 -16.09 -23.52 8.00
CA ILE A 75 -15.71 -22.11 7.99
C ILE A 75 -14.18 -21.95 7.89
N LYS A 76 -13.44 -22.76 8.66
CA LYS A 76 -11.98 -22.72 8.66
C LYS A 76 -11.38 -23.11 7.31
N GLU A 77 -11.90 -24.15 6.67
CA GLU A 77 -11.42 -24.57 5.33
C GLU A 77 -11.66 -23.49 4.27
N LEU A 78 -12.82 -22.82 4.33
CA LEU A 78 -13.17 -21.73 3.41
C LEU A 78 -12.25 -20.52 3.59
N ILE A 79 -11.97 -20.14 4.84
CA ILE A 79 -11.06 -19.05 5.18
C ILE A 79 -9.63 -19.37 4.72
N GLU A 80 -9.14 -20.59 4.95
CA GLU A 80 -7.80 -21.02 4.49
C GLU A 80 -7.68 -21.01 2.97
N TYR A 81 -8.72 -21.47 2.26
CA TYR A 81 -8.76 -21.42 0.80
C TYR A 81 -8.70 -19.98 0.29
N LEU A 82 -9.55 -19.09 0.83
CA LEU A 82 -9.55 -17.67 0.50
C LEU A 82 -8.20 -16.99 0.76
N ARG A 83 -7.59 -17.26 1.92
CA ARG A 83 -6.27 -16.73 2.26
C ARG A 83 -5.23 -17.10 1.23
N LYS A 84 -5.22 -18.35 0.80
CA LYS A 84 -4.28 -18.84 -0.21
C LYS A 84 -4.47 -18.12 -1.53
N GLU A 85 -5.70 -18.01 -2.03
CA GLU A 85 -5.97 -17.37 -3.32
C GLU A 85 -5.64 -15.86 -3.30
N ILE A 86 -5.98 -15.17 -2.21
CA ILE A 86 -5.62 -13.76 -2.00
C ILE A 86 -4.09 -13.60 -1.94
N LYS A 87 -3.39 -14.49 -1.23
CA LYS A 87 -1.93 -14.48 -1.16
C LYS A 87 -1.31 -14.62 -2.54
N ASP A 88 -1.70 -15.66 -3.27
CA ASP A 88 -1.14 -15.98 -4.59
C ASP A 88 -1.38 -14.81 -5.56
N ALA A 89 -2.55 -14.18 -5.47
CA ALA A 89 -2.88 -13.00 -6.24
C ALA A 89 -1.98 -11.80 -5.94
N LEU A 90 -1.82 -11.46 -4.66
CA LEU A 90 -1.00 -10.33 -4.24
C LEU A 90 0.47 -10.55 -4.54
N SER A 91 0.97 -11.78 -4.40
CA SER A 91 2.34 -12.14 -4.76
C SER A 91 2.61 -11.95 -6.26
N LYS A 92 1.67 -12.33 -7.14
CA LYS A 92 1.82 -12.07 -8.58
C LYS A 92 1.89 -10.57 -8.90
N ILE A 93 1.04 -9.77 -8.27
CA ILE A 93 1.04 -8.30 -8.46
C ILE A 93 2.35 -7.69 -7.94
N GLU A 94 2.82 -8.13 -6.76
CA GLU A 94 4.08 -7.66 -6.18
C GLU A 94 5.28 -8.01 -7.05
N GLU A 95 5.34 -9.23 -7.59
CA GLU A 95 6.40 -9.65 -8.51
C GLU A 95 6.44 -8.75 -9.75
N GLU A 96 5.29 -8.43 -10.33
CA GLU A 96 5.23 -7.56 -11.51
C GLU A 96 5.57 -6.11 -11.17
N ALA A 97 5.18 -5.63 -9.98
CA ALA A 97 5.59 -4.33 -9.48
C ALA A 97 7.13 -4.25 -9.30
N PHE A 98 7.75 -5.34 -8.83
CA PHE A 98 9.20 -5.44 -8.69
C PHE A 98 9.90 -5.39 -10.05
N LYS A 99 9.38 -6.10 -11.06
CA LYS A 99 9.90 -6.02 -12.44
C LYS A 99 9.80 -4.59 -12.99
N LEU A 100 8.68 -3.91 -12.82
CA LEU A 100 8.54 -2.52 -13.27
C LEU A 100 9.57 -1.58 -12.62
N ARG A 101 9.91 -1.81 -11.35
CA ARG A 101 10.95 -1.05 -10.63
C ARG A 101 12.35 -1.28 -11.21
N ASP A 102 12.67 -2.50 -11.62
CA ASP A 102 14.00 -2.86 -12.11
C ASP A 102 14.24 -2.35 -13.54
N TYR A 103 13.22 -2.38 -14.40
CA TYR A 103 13.31 -1.94 -15.80
C TYR A 103 13.01 -0.44 -16.02
N GLY A 104 12.10 0.17 -15.25
CA GLY A 104 11.69 1.57 -15.42
C GLY A 104 12.59 2.59 -14.71
N GLY A 105 13.62 2.12 -14.00
CA GLY A 105 14.45 2.94 -13.13
C GLY A 105 13.71 3.42 -11.87
N ARG A 106 14.44 4.07 -10.95
CA ARG A 106 13.99 4.42 -9.59
C ARG A 106 12.79 5.40 -9.51
N ALA A 107 12.16 5.76 -10.63
CA ALA A 107 11.04 6.70 -10.69
C ALA A 107 9.67 6.06 -10.39
N PHE A 108 9.56 4.73 -10.42
CA PHE A 108 8.29 4.01 -10.24
C PHE A 108 8.37 3.10 -9.00
N VAL A 109 7.86 3.58 -7.87
CA VAL A 109 7.76 2.78 -6.64
C VAL A 109 6.29 2.57 -6.34
N LEU A 110 5.81 1.34 -6.53
CA LEU A 110 4.49 0.94 -6.05
C LEU A 110 4.74 0.37 -4.66
N TYR A 111 4.30 1.09 -3.63
CA TYR A 111 4.38 0.57 -2.27
C TYR A 111 3.16 -0.31 -2.02
N LEU A 112 3.26 -1.58 -2.40
CA LEU A 112 2.37 -2.61 -1.90
C LEU A 112 2.91 -3.06 -0.54
N PRO A 113 2.11 -3.05 0.54
CA PRO A 113 2.49 -3.78 1.74
C PRO A 113 2.70 -5.26 1.39
N ALA A 114 3.74 -5.88 1.95
CA ALA A 114 4.12 -7.25 1.64
C ALA A 114 2.91 -8.21 1.77
N PRO A 115 2.68 -9.12 0.80
CA PRO A 115 1.57 -10.08 0.82
C PRO A 115 1.50 -10.88 2.13
N GLU A 116 2.64 -11.18 2.74
CA GLU A 116 2.68 -11.88 4.02
C GLU A 116 2.10 -11.05 5.17
N LYS A 117 2.24 -9.72 5.15
CA LYS A 117 1.62 -8.86 6.17
C LYS A 117 0.12 -8.80 6.00
N ILE A 118 -0.34 -8.74 4.75
CA ILE A 118 -1.75 -8.75 4.37
C ILE A 118 -2.41 -10.05 4.83
N VAL A 119 -1.81 -11.18 4.48
CA VAL A 119 -2.34 -12.51 4.83
C VAL A 119 -2.19 -12.79 6.32
N LYS A 120 -1.15 -12.25 6.98
CA LYS A 120 -0.96 -12.37 8.44
C LYS A 120 -1.95 -11.53 9.25
N SER A 121 -2.42 -10.39 8.73
CA SER A 121 -3.58 -9.68 9.32
C SER A 121 -4.88 -10.45 9.18
N ILE A 122 -4.93 -11.48 8.33
CA ILE A 122 -6.00 -12.48 8.30
C ILE A 122 -5.66 -13.59 9.33
N THR A 123 -5.63 -13.29 10.62
CA THR A 123 -4.98 -14.07 11.70
C THR A 123 -5.45 -15.52 11.92
N THR A 124 -4.65 -16.34 12.61
CA THR A 124 -4.79 -17.82 12.73
C THR A 124 -5.94 -18.33 13.64
N SER A 125 -6.80 -17.46 14.17
CA SER A 125 -7.77 -17.84 15.21
C SER A 125 -9.14 -18.19 14.63
N VAL A 126 -9.69 -19.33 15.04
CA VAL A 126 -11.01 -19.87 14.63
C VAL A 126 -12.19 -18.96 15.06
N SER A 127 -11.94 -17.96 15.90
CA SER A 127 -12.93 -16.99 16.40
C SER A 127 -13.13 -15.75 15.53
N GLU A 128 -12.36 -15.57 14.45
CA GLU A 128 -12.46 -14.38 13.60
C GLU A 128 -13.58 -14.52 12.57
N SER A 129 -14.35 -13.44 12.45
CA SER A 129 -15.44 -13.36 11.50
C SER A 129 -14.86 -13.05 10.12
N ILE A 130 -15.53 -13.47 9.04
CA ILE A 130 -15.18 -13.02 7.69
C ILE A 130 -15.14 -11.48 7.59
N GLY A 131 -15.85 -10.77 8.47
CA GLY A 131 -15.79 -9.32 8.62
C GLY A 131 -14.40 -8.77 8.95
N ASP A 132 -13.58 -9.46 9.75
CA ASP A 132 -12.21 -9.03 10.08
C ASP A 132 -11.30 -9.08 8.83
N VAL A 133 -11.58 -10.03 7.93
CA VAL A 133 -10.91 -10.15 6.62
C VAL A 133 -11.33 -9.01 5.70
N VAL A 134 -12.62 -8.70 5.65
CA VAL A 134 -13.18 -7.56 4.89
C VAL A 134 -12.54 -6.25 5.32
N GLU A 135 -12.41 -6.01 6.63
CA GLU A 135 -11.79 -4.79 7.15
C GLU A 135 -10.31 -4.68 6.77
N SER A 136 -9.58 -5.79 6.86
CA SER A 136 -8.16 -5.85 6.46
C SER A 136 -7.98 -5.53 4.98
N VAL A 137 -8.82 -6.09 4.10
CA VAL A 137 -8.81 -5.77 2.66
C VAL A 137 -9.18 -4.31 2.41
N SER A 138 -10.13 -3.76 3.17
CA SER A 138 -10.55 -2.36 3.06
C SER A 138 -9.41 -1.39 3.35
N ARG A 139 -8.66 -1.59 4.44
CA ARG A 139 -7.49 -0.77 4.79
C ARG A 139 -6.40 -0.81 3.72
N LEU A 140 -6.27 -1.93 2.99
CA LEU A 140 -5.32 -2.05 1.90
C LEU A 140 -5.72 -1.26 0.67
N ILE A 141 -7.00 -1.33 0.31
CA ILE A 141 -7.57 -0.50 -0.77
C ILE A 141 -7.31 0.97 -0.47
N GLU A 142 -7.60 1.44 0.75
CA GLU A 142 -7.36 2.81 1.18
C GLU A 142 -5.87 3.18 1.06
N SER A 143 -4.97 2.35 1.61
CA SER A 143 -3.53 2.61 1.56
C SER A 143 -2.97 2.69 0.13
N LEU A 144 -3.50 1.89 -0.79
CA LEU A 144 -3.09 1.88 -2.19
C LEU A 144 -3.71 3.02 -2.96
N GLN A 145 -4.96 3.38 -2.68
CA GLN A 145 -5.59 4.57 -3.24
C GLN A 145 -4.83 5.82 -2.80
N ASP A 146 -4.47 5.94 -1.53
CA ASP A 146 -3.65 7.05 -1.03
C ASP A 146 -2.28 7.09 -1.70
N SER A 147 -1.62 5.95 -1.84
CA SER A 147 -0.31 5.86 -2.50
C SER A 147 -0.40 6.20 -3.99
N LEU A 148 -1.45 5.74 -4.66
CA LEU A 148 -1.72 6.03 -6.06
C LEU A 148 -2.05 7.51 -6.24
N ASP A 149 -2.89 8.09 -5.39
CA ASP A 149 -3.21 9.52 -5.40
C ASP A 149 -1.96 10.37 -5.16
N HIS A 150 -1.08 9.99 -4.25
CA HIS A 150 0.20 10.68 -4.03
C HIS A 150 1.16 10.53 -5.22
N SER A 151 1.13 9.40 -5.93
CA SER A 151 1.95 9.12 -7.12
C SER A 151 1.40 9.78 -8.40
N LEU A 152 0.07 9.92 -8.51
CA LEU A 152 -0.66 10.53 -9.63
C LEU A 152 -0.86 12.04 -9.50
N ARG A 153 -0.95 12.57 -8.27
CA ARG A 153 -0.82 14.01 -8.03
C ARG A 153 0.59 14.40 -8.43
N LYS A 154 0.72 15.03 -9.61
CA LYS A 154 1.94 15.71 -10.07
C LYS A 154 2.63 16.40 -8.89
N VAL A 155 3.68 15.80 -8.34
CA VAL A 155 4.54 16.47 -7.37
C VAL A 155 5.42 17.43 -8.17
N THR A 156 4.88 18.61 -8.45
CA THR A 156 5.70 19.81 -8.50
C THR A 156 5.36 20.63 -7.28
N GLN A 157 5.82 20.18 -6.11
CA GLN A 157 5.92 21.09 -4.98
C GLN A 157 7.07 22.06 -5.27
N VAL A 158 6.74 23.34 -5.39
CA VAL A 158 7.73 24.40 -5.54
C VAL A 158 8.22 24.75 -4.14
N VAL A 159 9.45 24.38 -3.82
CA VAL A 159 10.10 24.68 -2.56
C VAL A 159 11.16 25.75 -2.81
N SER A 160 11.07 26.87 -2.09
CA SER A 160 12.11 27.89 -2.09
C SER A 160 13.25 27.46 -1.16
N LEU A 161 14.47 27.40 -1.67
CA LEU A 161 15.66 26.95 -0.93
C LEU A 161 16.67 28.10 -0.84
N ARG A 162 17.35 28.22 0.30
CA ARG A 162 18.50 29.12 0.46
C ARG A 162 19.78 28.30 0.36
N MET A 163 20.69 28.71 -0.52
CA MET A 163 21.94 28.01 -0.78
C MET A 163 23.11 29.00 -0.72
N LYS A 164 24.31 28.49 -0.41
CA LYS A 164 25.53 29.30 -0.53
C LYS A 164 25.84 29.51 -2.00
N GLU A 165 26.41 30.66 -2.33
CA GLU A 165 26.73 31.06 -3.70
C GLU A 165 27.61 30.03 -4.43
N LYS A 166 28.63 29.50 -3.74
CA LYS A 166 29.51 28.45 -4.28
C LYS A 166 28.77 27.17 -4.65
N ASP A 167 27.75 26.78 -3.87
CA ASP A 167 26.98 25.57 -4.16
C ASP A 167 26.04 25.79 -5.35
N LEU A 168 25.50 27.00 -5.48
CA LEU A 168 24.68 27.39 -6.63
C LEU A 168 25.52 27.43 -7.91
N GLU A 169 26.75 27.93 -7.85
CA GLU A 169 27.67 27.99 -8.99
C GLU A 169 27.99 26.59 -9.54
N VAL A 170 28.18 25.60 -8.66
CA VAL A 170 28.34 24.19 -9.08
C VAL A 170 27.10 23.68 -9.81
N ILE A 171 25.90 23.97 -9.30
CA ILE A 171 24.65 23.59 -9.98
C ILE A 171 24.57 24.24 -11.36
N ASP A 172 24.96 25.51 -11.47
CA ASP A 172 24.93 26.26 -12.73
C ASP A 172 25.88 25.67 -13.77
N GLN A 173 27.12 25.36 -13.37
CA GLN A 173 28.09 24.70 -14.25
C GLN A 173 27.59 23.36 -14.77
N LEU A 174 26.89 22.58 -13.93
CA LEU A 174 26.31 21.29 -14.35
C LEU A 174 25.16 21.46 -15.36
N VAL A 175 24.40 22.54 -15.27
CA VAL A 175 23.34 22.87 -16.24
C VAL A 175 23.96 23.40 -17.54
N GLU A 176 24.94 24.28 -17.46
CA GLU A 176 25.68 24.83 -18.60
C GLU A 176 26.40 23.74 -19.39
N ALA A 177 27.02 22.78 -18.69
CA ALA A 177 27.63 21.58 -19.27
C ALA A 177 26.62 20.59 -19.84
N ARG A 178 25.31 20.90 -19.81
CA ARG A 178 24.20 20.04 -20.29
C ARG A 178 24.10 18.69 -19.60
N ILE A 179 24.70 18.54 -18.41
CA ILE A 179 24.56 17.35 -17.57
C ILE A 179 23.14 17.28 -17.00
N PHE A 180 22.56 18.44 -16.67
CA PHE A 180 21.14 18.59 -16.31
C PHE A 180 20.46 19.61 -17.24
N LYS A 181 19.15 19.45 -17.49
CA LYS A 181 18.35 20.35 -18.34
C LYS A 181 17.96 21.64 -17.64
N SER A 182 17.91 21.64 -16.30
CA SER A 182 17.58 22.81 -15.47
C SER A 182 18.16 22.72 -14.06
N ARG A 183 18.29 23.87 -13.38
CA ARG A 183 18.71 23.93 -11.97
C ARG A 183 17.80 23.11 -11.05
N SER A 184 16.49 23.15 -11.30
CA SER A 184 15.50 22.38 -10.53
C SER A 184 15.69 20.88 -10.68
N GLU A 185 16.05 20.40 -11.87
CA GLU A 185 16.35 18.98 -12.11
C GLU A 185 17.63 18.55 -11.37
N ALA A 186 18.69 19.37 -11.43
CA ALA A 186 19.93 19.12 -10.70
C ALA A 186 19.69 19.07 -9.18
N ILE A 187 18.95 20.04 -8.63
CA ILE A 187 18.63 20.08 -7.19
C ILE A 187 17.77 18.88 -6.78
N ALA A 188 16.76 18.52 -7.58
CA ALA A 188 15.94 17.35 -7.30
C ALA A 188 16.77 16.06 -7.28
N TYR A 189 17.72 15.93 -8.22
CA TYR A 189 18.65 14.80 -8.26
C TYR A 189 19.51 14.71 -6.99
N PHE A 190 20.15 15.82 -6.59
CA PHE A 190 21.01 15.84 -5.40
C PHE A 190 20.23 15.66 -4.10
N ALA A 191 19.07 16.31 -3.94
CA ALA A 191 18.21 16.13 -2.77
C ALA A 191 17.81 14.66 -2.60
N ARG A 192 17.43 14.00 -3.70
CA ARG A 192 17.10 12.58 -3.70
C ARG A 192 18.29 11.71 -3.32
N LYS A 193 19.47 11.95 -3.91
CA LYS A 193 20.69 11.20 -3.56
C LYS A 193 21.10 11.41 -2.11
N GLY A 194 20.93 12.61 -1.57
CA GLY A 194 21.14 12.91 -0.15
C GLY A 194 20.20 12.08 0.74
N ILE A 195 18.90 12.07 0.45
CA ILE A 195 17.92 11.28 1.20
C ILE A 195 18.23 9.78 1.11
N GLU A 196 18.59 9.28 -0.07
CA GLU A 196 18.93 7.87 -0.28
C GLU A 196 20.18 7.46 0.54
N SER A 197 21.25 8.25 0.48
CA SER A 197 22.49 7.98 1.22
C SER A 197 22.30 8.09 2.74
N SER A 198 21.34 8.88 3.19
CA SER A 198 21.04 9.09 4.62
C SER A 198 19.83 8.29 5.11
N ARG A 199 19.29 7.37 4.31
CA ARG A 199 18.00 6.69 4.59
C ARG A 199 17.97 6.00 5.95
N GLU A 200 19.03 5.31 6.34
CA GLU A 200 19.08 4.61 7.63
C GLU A 200 18.99 5.58 8.82
N TRP A 201 19.73 6.68 8.77
CA TRP A 201 19.71 7.71 9.79
C TRP A 201 18.36 8.46 9.81
N ILE A 202 17.81 8.81 8.64
CA ILE A 202 16.50 9.46 8.52
C ILE A 202 15.42 8.58 9.16
N ASN A 203 15.41 7.28 8.88
CA ASN A 203 14.43 6.36 9.44
C ASN A 203 14.55 6.28 10.97
N LYS A 204 15.77 6.20 11.52
CA LYS A 204 16.00 6.25 12.96
C LYS A 204 15.48 7.55 13.57
N ALA A 205 15.74 8.70 12.93
CA ALA A 205 15.26 9.99 13.40
C ALA A 205 13.72 10.08 13.37
N LEU A 206 13.08 9.58 12.32
CA LEU A 206 11.61 9.55 12.20
C LEU A 206 10.98 8.63 13.25
N GLU A 207 11.60 7.49 13.54
CA GLU A 207 11.12 6.58 14.59
C GLU A 207 11.20 7.23 15.97
N GLN A 208 12.30 7.93 16.28
CA GLN A 208 12.43 8.68 17.53
C GLN A 208 11.43 9.84 17.62
N ALA A 209 11.23 10.58 16.53
CA ALA A 209 10.22 11.64 16.47
C ALA A 209 8.79 11.11 16.63
N LYS A 210 8.51 9.87 16.18
CA LYS A 210 7.23 9.20 16.42
C LYS A 210 7.06 8.86 17.91
N LYS A 211 8.09 8.28 18.54
CA LYS A 211 8.08 7.99 19.99
C LYS A 211 7.86 9.25 20.83
N ILE A 212 8.52 10.36 20.47
CA ILE A 212 8.31 11.65 21.15
C ILE A 212 6.86 12.10 21.04
N ARG A 213 6.23 11.99 19.86
CA ARG A 213 4.82 12.34 19.69
C ARG A 213 3.89 11.45 20.50
N GLU A 214 4.13 10.14 20.50
CA GLU A 214 3.34 9.18 21.29
C GLU A 214 3.46 9.47 22.80
N LEU A 215 4.66 9.79 23.28
CA LEU A 215 4.90 10.23 24.67
C LEU A 215 4.22 11.57 24.99
N GLN A 216 4.29 12.54 24.09
CA GLN A 216 3.59 13.82 24.27
C GLN A 216 2.08 13.62 24.36
N GLU A 217 1.55 12.69 23.57
CA GLU A 217 0.12 12.39 23.55
C GLU A 217 -0.32 11.55 24.75
N SER A 218 0.51 10.61 25.23
CA SER A 218 0.24 9.86 26.47
C SER A 218 0.26 10.79 27.68
N ILE A 219 1.25 11.68 27.78
CA ILE A 219 1.31 12.70 28.84
C ILE A 219 0.08 13.61 28.78
N ARG A 220 -0.36 14.01 27.57
CA ARG A 220 -1.56 14.83 27.42
C ARG A 220 -2.81 14.09 27.91
N ARG A 221 -2.97 12.80 27.57
CA ARG A 221 -4.11 11.98 28.02
C ARG A 221 -4.10 11.77 29.53
N GLU A 222 -2.94 11.45 30.11
CA GLU A 222 -2.80 11.28 31.58
C GLU A 222 -3.16 12.57 32.33
N LEU A 223 -2.74 13.73 31.83
CA LEU A 223 -3.11 15.04 32.42
C LEU A 223 -4.60 15.40 32.20
N GLU A 224 -5.19 14.98 31.08
CA GLU A 224 -6.63 15.13 30.83
C GLU A 224 -7.47 14.19 31.72
N GLU A 225 -6.97 13.00 32.04
CA GLU A 225 -7.60 12.03 32.95
C GLU A 225 -7.46 12.44 34.43
N GLU A 226 -6.29 12.92 34.89
CA GLU A 226 -6.08 13.37 36.28
C GLU A 226 -6.83 14.68 36.61
N HIS A 227 -7.05 15.56 35.64
CA HIS A 227 -7.78 16.82 35.85
C HIS A 227 -9.24 16.81 35.35
N GLY A 228 -9.68 15.73 34.72
CA GLY A 228 -11.07 15.55 34.26
C GLY A 228 -12.07 15.15 35.35
N GLU A 229 -11.61 14.65 36.51
CA GLU A 229 -12.49 14.21 37.59
C GLU A 229 -12.97 15.35 38.53
N ASP A 230 -12.40 16.55 38.46
CA ASP A 230 -12.69 17.61 39.44
C ASP A 230 -13.84 18.56 39.04
N TYR A 231 -14.38 18.46 37.83
CA TYR A 231 -15.52 19.30 37.38
C TYR A 231 -16.89 18.64 37.47
N SER A 232 -17.00 17.38 37.90
CA SER A 232 -18.29 16.67 37.99
C SER A 232 -18.85 16.58 39.42
N ARG A 233 -18.18 17.17 40.43
CA ARG A 233 -18.63 17.14 41.85
C ARG A 233 -19.07 18.49 42.42
N GLN A 234 -19.25 19.51 41.58
CA GLN A 234 -19.90 20.77 41.97
C GLN A 234 -21.04 21.08 40.99
N SER A 235 -22.13 20.33 41.07
CA SER A 235 -23.46 20.72 40.57
C SER A 235 -24.52 20.18 41.51
#